data_AF-A0A8T3XB11-F1
#
_entry.id   AF-A0A8T3XB11-F1
#
_cell.length_a   1.000
_cell.length_b   1.000
_cell.length_c   1.000
_cell.angle_alpha   90.00
_cell.angle_beta   90.00
_cell.angle_gamma   90.00
#
_symmetry.space_group_name_H-M   'P 1'
#
loop_
_entity.id
_entity.type
_entity.pdbx_description
1 polymer ?
#
loop_
_entity_poly.entity_id
_entity_poly.type
_entity_poly.pdbx_seq_one_letter_code
_entity_poly.pdbx_strand_id
1 'polypeptide(L)'
;MGWKNWPYWLKGGVIGIIFIYLILLLGIFNILNENSFLYILLLPALVVFFYFPYTFNLGGYEWQFITYSIYGLIIGALIGWIYGKIKKKKETNIGR
;
A
#
# COMPACT_ATOMS: atom_id res chain seq x y z
N MET A 1 -10.09 20.08 -6.66
CA MET A 1 -9.57 20.30 -8.03
C MET A 1 -8.02 20.18 -8.18
N GLY A 2 -7.24 19.78 -7.17
CA GLY A 2 -5.75 19.71 -7.30
C GLY A 2 -5.14 18.38 -7.74
N TRP A 3 -5.87 17.26 -7.59
CA TRP A 3 -5.32 15.91 -7.78
C TRP A 3 -4.74 15.67 -9.19
N LYS A 4 -5.36 16.23 -10.23
CA LYS A 4 -4.96 15.99 -11.62
C LYS A 4 -3.51 16.40 -11.89
N ASN A 5 -3.04 17.48 -11.25
CA ASN A 5 -1.70 18.05 -11.46
C ASN A 5 -0.62 17.46 -10.55
N TRP A 6 -0.99 16.57 -9.60
CA TRP A 6 -0.01 16.00 -8.70
C TRP A 6 0.99 15.10 -9.44
N PRO A 7 2.26 15.10 -9.01
CA PRO A 7 3.25 14.19 -9.56
C PRO A 7 2.84 12.74 -9.27
N TYR A 8 3.15 11.85 -10.21
CA TYR A 8 2.68 10.46 -10.14
C TYR A 8 3.19 9.70 -8.90
N TRP A 9 4.37 10.04 -8.38
CA TRP A 9 4.87 9.46 -7.14
C TRP A 9 3.97 9.81 -5.95
N LEU A 10 3.50 11.06 -5.84
CA LEU A 10 2.65 11.47 -4.72
C LEU A 10 1.26 10.81 -4.81
N LYS A 11 0.69 10.75 -6.03
CA LYS A 11 -0.56 10.02 -6.29
C LYS A 11 -0.41 8.54 -5.91
N GLY A 12 0.68 7.92 -6.36
CA GLY A 12 0.99 6.53 -6.07
C GLY A 12 1.14 6.29 -4.57
N GLY A 13 1.83 7.16 -3.83
CA GLY A 13 2.00 7.05 -2.39
C GLY A 13 0.66 7.09 -1.65
N VAL A 14 -0.22 8.04 -1.97
CA VAL A 14 -1.56 8.11 -1.37
C VAL A 14 -2.40 6.88 -1.71
N ILE A 15 -2.36 6.42 -2.97
CA ILE A 15 -3.05 5.18 -3.38
C ILE A 15 -2.49 3.97 -2.60
N GLY A 16 -1.17 3.89 -2.41
CA GLY A 16 -0.51 2.82 -1.67
C GLY A 16 -0.95 2.77 -0.21
N ILE A 17 -1.05 3.93 0.46
CA ILE A 17 -1.59 4.02 1.82
C ILE A 17 -3.03 3.52 1.87
N ILE A 18 -3.90 4.04 1.01
CA ILE A 18 -5.31 3.64 0.93
C ILE A 18 -5.43 2.12 0.71
N PHE A 19 -4.61 1.58 -0.20
CA PHE A 19 -4.62 0.16 -0.53
C PHE A 19 -4.20 -0.72 0.64
N ILE A 20 -3.17 -0.33 1.40
CA ILE A 20 -2.77 -1.04 2.63
C ILE A 20 -3.92 -1.06 3.63
N TYR A 21 -4.55 0.09 3.90
CA TYR A 21 -5.67 0.14 4.85
C TYR A 21 -6.88 -0.67 4.37
N LEU A 22 -7.14 -0.70 3.06
CA LEU A 22 -8.18 -1.53 2.48
C LEU A 22 -7.90 -3.03 2.71
N ILE A 23 -6.65 -3.47 2.50
CA ILE A 23 -6.24 -4.85 2.77
C ILE A 23 -6.42 -5.19 4.25
N LEU A 24 -6.04 -4.29 5.16
CA LEU A 24 -6.20 -4.52 6.60
C LEU A 24 -7.67 -4.63 6.99
N LEU A 25 -8.51 -3.74 6.47
CA LEU A 25 -9.96 -3.79 6.67
C LEU A 25 -10.54 -5.12 6.18
N LEU A 26 -10.16 -5.56 4.97
CA LEU A 26 -10.60 -6.84 4.40
C LEU A 26 -10.09 -8.04 5.21
N GLY A 27 -8.88 -7.95 5.77
CA GLY A 27 -8.35 -8.96 6.68
C GLY A 27 -9.21 -9.11 7.94
N ILE A 28 -9.59 -7.99 8.56
CA ILE A 28 -10.48 -7.97 9.73
C ILE A 28 -11.84 -8.57 9.38
N PHE A 29 -12.46 -8.15 8.26
CA PHE A 29 -13.75 -8.70 7.83
C PHE A 29 -13.70 -10.22 7.54
N ASN A 30 -12.59 -10.74 7.02
CA ASN A 30 -12.43 -12.18 6.78
C ASN A 30 -12.23 -12.98 8.07
N ILE A 31 -11.51 -12.43 9.05
CA ILE A 31 -11.41 -13.03 10.40
C ILE A 31 -12.82 -13.17 11.01
N LEU A 32 -13.69 -12.18 10.82
CA LEU A 32 -15.04 -12.16 11.39
C LEU A 32 -16.06 -13.05 10.64
N ASN A 33 -15.84 -13.34 9.36
CA ASN A 33 -16.80 -14.08 8.52
C ASN A 33 -16.47 -15.58 8.35
N GLU A 34 -15.45 -16.10 9.02
CA GLU A 34 -14.99 -17.51 8.95
C GLU A 34 -14.72 -18.06 7.53
N ASN A 35 -14.63 -17.18 6.53
CA ASN A 35 -14.37 -17.57 5.14
C ASN A 35 -12.89 -17.91 4.95
N SER A 36 -12.60 -19.21 4.96
CA SER A 36 -11.25 -19.78 4.97
C SER A 36 -10.42 -19.52 3.71
N PHE A 37 -11.05 -19.27 2.54
CA PHE A 37 -10.32 -19.11 1.28
C PHE A 37 -9.49 -17.81 1.20
N LEU A 38 -10.09 -16.68 1.55
CA LEU A 38 -9.37 -15.39 1.57
C LEU A 38 -8.40 -15.29 2.75
N TYR A 39 -8.65 -16.07 3.81
CA TYR A 39 -7.78 -16.17 4.96
C TYR A 39 -6.39 -16.69 4.56
N ILE A 40 -6.32 -17.75 3.76
CA ILE A 40 -5.05 -18.34 3.30
C ILE A 40 -4.25 -17.35 2.43
N LEU A 41 -4.93 -16.58 1.58
CA LEU A 41 -4.28 -15.59 0.71
C LEU A 41 -3.74 -14.40 1.52
N LEU A 42 -4.47 -13.96 2.54
CA LEU A 42 -4.12 -12.80 3.37
C LEU A 42 -3.25 -13.16 4.58
N LEU A 43 -3.16 -14.44 4.96
CA LEU A 43 -2.41 -14.92 6.12
C LEU A 43 -0.95 -14.42 6.12
N PRO A 44 -0.18 -14.52 5.01
CA PRO A 44 1.21 -14.09 5.02
C PRO A 44 1.33 -12.58 5.29
N ALA A 45 0.40 -11.78 4.75
CA ALA A 45 0.37 -10.35 4.97
C ALA A 45 0.01 -10.01 6.43
N LEU A 46 -0.94 -10.73 7.03
CA LEU A 46 -1.33 -10.57 8.43
C LEU A 46 -0.21 -11.03 9.39
N VAL A 47 0.48 -12.13 9.10
CA VAL A 47 1.64 -12.56 9.90
C VAL A 47 2.71 -11.49 9.87
N VAL A 48 3.09 -10.97 8.70
CA VAL A 48 4.03 -9.85 8.64
C VAL A 48 3.48 -8.64 9.40
N PHE A 49 2.16 -8.40 9.32
CA PHE A 49 1.51 -7.27 9.98
C PHE A 49 1.65 -7.29 11.52
N PHE A 50 1.34 -8.44 12.14
CA PHE A 50 1.34 -8.59 13.58
C PHE A 50 2.72 -8.96 14.14
N TYR A 51 3.52 -9.72 13.39
CA TYR A 51 4.77 -10.31 13.89
C TYR A 51 5.96 -9.36 13.75
N PHE A 52 6.01 -8.54 12.70
CA PHE A 52 7.10 -7.58 12.49
C PHE A 52 7.23 -6.54 13.63
N PRO A 53 6.18 -5.82 14.06
CA PRO A 53 6.32 -4.87 15.16
C PRO A 53 6.60 -5.54 16.51
N TYR A 54 6.15 -6.79 16.70
CA TYR A 54 6.46 -7.59 17.89
C TYR A 54 7.96 -7.93 17.98
N THR A 55 8.59 -8.35 16.88
CA THR A 55 10.02 -8.71 16.88
C THR A 55 10.96 -7.52 17.03
N PHE A 56 10.57 -6.34 16.56
CA PHE A 56 11.39 -5.12 16.67
C PHE A 56 11.08 -4.26 17.92
N ASN A 57 10.14 -4.70 18.78
CA ASN A 57 9.75 -4.02 20.01
C ASN A 57 9.43 -2.52 19.79
N LEU A 58 8.79 -2.20 18.66
CA LEU A 58 8.62 -0.83 18.16
C LEU A 58 7.55 -0.02 18.89
N GLY A 59 7.22 -0.34 20.15
CA GLY A 59 6.14 0.30 20.89
C GLY A 59 4.75 -0.21 20.49
N GLY A 60 3.70 0.38 21.10
CA GLY A 60 2.31 -0.08 20.96
C GLY A 60 1.74 -0.02 19.54
N TYR A 61 0.49 -0.49 19.39
CA TYR A 61 -0.22 -0.59 18.10
C TYR A 61 -0.23 0.71 17.26
N GLU A 62 -0.08 1.87 17.89
CA GLU A 62 0.03 3.18 17.24
C GLU A 62 1.23 3.28 16.27
N TRP A 63 2.39 2.74 16.65
CA TRP A 63 3.60 2.73 15.82
C TRP A 63 3.48 1.83 14.59
N GLN A 64 2.61 0.82 14.68
CA GLN A 64 2.33 -0.08 13.57
C GLN A 64 1.68 0.69 12.44
N PHE A 65 0.63 1.47 12.73
CA PHE A 65 -0.07 2.27 11.72
C PHE A 65 0.84 3.28 11.03
N ILE A 66 1.75 3.91 11.77
CA ILE A 66 2.75 4.85 11.22
C ILE A 66 3.70 4.10 10.28
N THR A 67 4.25 2.96 10.72
CA THR A 67 5.18 2.16 9.93
C THR A 67 4.55 1.68 8.63
N TYR A 68 3.32 1.16 8.69
CA TYR A 68 2.59 0.72 7.50
C TYR A 68 2.21 1.87 6.57
N SER A 69 1.86 3.03 7.13
CA SER A 69 1.61 4.23 6.33
C SER A 69 2.87 4.65 5.57
N ILE A 70 4.02 4.66 6.24
CA ILE A 70 5.31 4.97 5.61
C ILE A 70 5.63 3.94 4.52
N TYR A 71 5.44 2.65 4.81
CA TYR A 71 5.69 1.58 3.85
C TYR A 71 4.80 1.68 2.61
N GLY A 72 3.49 1.91 2.80
CA GLY A 72 2.53 2.12 1.71
C GLY A 72 2.83 3.36 0.90
N LEU A 73 3.26 4.44 1.57
CA LEU A 73 3.68 5.67 0.91
C LEU A 73 4.92 5.42 0.05
N ILE A 74 5.94 4.73 0.57
CA ILE A 74 7.17 4.43 -0.18
C ILE A 74 6.89 3.53 -1.38
N ILE A 75 6.23 2.38 -1.17
CA ILE A 75 5.91 1.44 -2.26
C ILE A 75 5.00 2.10 -3.29
N GLY A 76 3.93 2.74 -2.82
CA GLY A 76 3.01 3.47 -3.69
C GLY A 76 3.74 4.55 -4.49
N ALA A 77 4.64 5.30 -3.86
CA ALA A 77 5.41 6.34 -4.52
C ALA A 77 6.37 5.78 -5.57
N LEU A 78 7.02 4.65 -5.29
CA LEU A 78 7.88 3.96 -6.26
C LEU A 78 7.07 3.47 -7.46
N ILE A 79 5.93 2.82 -7.24
CA ILE A 79 5.04 2.36 -8.32
C ILE A 79 4.54 3.55 -9.14
N GLY A 80 4.09 4.61 -8.48
CA GLY A 80 3.65 5.84 -9.12
C GLY A 80 4.76 6.51 -9.92
N TRP A 81 5.98 6.53 -9.40
CA TRP A 81 7.15 7.06 -10.10
C TRP A 81 7.49 6.25 -11.36
N ILE A 82 7.52 4.92 -11.26
CA ILE A 82 7.75 4.00 -12.39
C ILE A 82 6.68 4.20 -13.45
N TYR A 83 5.40 4.22 -13.05
CA TYR A 83 4.28 4.46 -13.95
C TYR A 83 4.41 5.80 -14.68
N GLY A 84 4.77 6.87 -13.96
CA GLY A 84 5.01 8.18 -14.54
C GLY A 84 6.11 8.19 -15.60
N LYS A 85 7.19 7.43 -15.39
CA LYS A 85 8.28 7.27 -16.37
C LYS A 85 7.84 6.52 -17.61
N ILE A 86 7.09 5.44 -17.45
CA ILE A 86 6.54 4.64 -18.58
C ILE A 86 5.61 5.51 -19.42
N LYS A 87 4.72 6.28 -18.78
CA LYS A 87 3.76 7.13 -19.49
C LYS A 87 4.44 8.22 -20.32
N LYS A 88 5.42 8.93 -19.75
CA LYS A 88 6.19 9.95 -20.50
C LYS A 88 6.88 9.35 -21.73
N LYS A 89 7.47 8.16 -21.61
CA LYS A 89 8.12 7.46 -22.73
C LYS A 89 7.13 7.14 -23.87
N LYS A 90 5.89 6.75 -23.54
CA LYS A 90 4.84 6.49 -24.55
C LYS A 90 4.41 7.75 -25.27
N GLU A 91 4.21 8.86 -24.55
CA GLU A 91 3.82 10.15 -25.16
C GLU A 91 4.90 10.66 -26.14
N THR A 92 6.19 10.51 -25.80
CA THR A 92 7.30 10.88 -26.70
C THR A 92 7.34 10.04 -27.99
N ASN A 93 6.95 8.76 -27.93
CA ASN A 93 6.97 7.87 -29.10
C ASN A 93 5.76 8.04 -30.04
N ILE A 94 4.65 8.60 -29.56
CA ILE A 94 3.43 8.83 -30.36
C ILE A 94 3.50 10.20 -31.08
N GLY A 95 4.29 11.14 -30.56
CA GLY A 95 4.52 12.45 -31.17
C GLY A 95 5.65 12.53 -32.20
N ARG A 96 6.21 11.38 -32.61
CA ARG A 96 7.17 11.22 -33.72
C ARG A 96 6.50 10.44 -34.84
#